data_AF-A0A1F5Z115-F1
#
_entry.id   AF-A0A1F5Z115-F1
#
_cell.length_a   1.000
_cell.length_b   1.000
_cell.length_c   1.000
_cell.angle_alpha   90.00
_cell.angle_beta   90.00
_cell.angle_gamma   90.00
#
_symmetry.space_group_name_H-M   'P 1'
#
loop_
_entity.id
_entity.type
_entity.pdbx_description
1 polymer ?
#
loop_
_entity_poly.entity_id
_entity_poly.type
_entity_poly.pdbx_seq_one_letter_code
_entity_poly.pdbx_strand_id
1 'polypeptide(L)' 'MATTLKHLDLGPKVNLCVEGLVLHNGRALMFKRSENSRHFPGVWVDPGGHIDEGEDPMTAIIREIFE' A
#
# COMPACT_ATOMS: atom_id res chain seq x y z
N MET A 1 13.28 -11.05 3.12
CA MET A 1 12.59 -11.92 4.11
C MET A 1 11.37 -11.18 4.59
N ALA A 2 10.18 -11.55 4.10
CA ALA A 2 8.92 -10.99 4.58
C ALA A 2 8.46 -11.83 5.77
N THR A 3 8.69 -11.34 6.98
CA THR A 3 8.23 -12.01 8.21
C THR A 3 6.74 -11.75 8.36
N THR A 4 5.95 -12.82 8.27
CA THR A 4 4.49 -12.80 8.28
C THR A 4 3.95 -12.19 9.59
N LEU A 5 3.38 -10.99 9.51
CA LEU A 5 2.66 -10.31 10.61
C LEU A 5 1.28 -10.95 10.82
N LYS A 6 1.23 -12.20 11.28
CA LYS A 6 -0.06 -12.91 11.40
C LYS A 6 -0.90 -12.52 12.62
N HIS A 7 -0.35 -11.85 13.63
CA HIS A 7 -1.09 -11.55 14.87
C HIS A 7 -0.58 -10.28 15.59
N LEU A 8 -0.85 -9.08 15.05
CA LEU A 8 -0.62 -7.83 15.79
C LEU A 8 -1.97 -7.24 16.18
N ASP A 9 -2.38 -7.45 17.43
CA ASP A 9 -3.58 -6.83 18.01
C ASP A 9 -3.20 -5.43 18.51
N LEU A 10 -3.44 -4.42 17.67
CA LEU A 10 -2.87 -3.07 17.80
C LEU A 10 -3.77 -2.07 18.55
N GLY A 11 -4.84 -2.53 19.19
CA GLY A 11 -5.82 -1.62 19.79
C GLY A 11 -6.78 -1.02 18.75
N PRO A 12 -7.41 0.15 18.99
CA PRO A 12 -8.61 0.59 18.26
C PRO A 12 -8.40 0.62 16.74
N LYS A 13 -9.37 0.06 15.99
CA LYS A 13 -9.45 -0.09 14.51
C LYS A 13 -8.20 0.39 13.76
N VAL A 14 -7.13 -0.40 13.84
CA VAL A 14 -5.96 -0.22 12.98
C VAL A 14 -6.23 -0.93 11.68
N ASN A 15 -6.18 -0.19 10.56
CA ASN A 15 -6.12 -0.81 9.25
C ASN A 15 -4.65 -0.99 8.88
N LEU A 16 -4.29 -2.19 8.45
CA LEU A 16 -2.97 -2.44 7.90
C LEU A 16 -2.97 -2.02 6.42
N CYS A 17 -1.89 -1.39 5.99
CA CYS A 17 -1.68 -1.00 4.61
C CYS A 17 -0.30 -1.48 4.14
N VAL A 18 -0.15 -1.64 2.84
CA VAL A 18 1.13 -1.88 2.16
C VAL A 18 1.39 -0.78 1.15
N GLU A 19 2.66 -0.45 0.97
CA GLU A 19 3.15 0.49 -0.03
C GLU A 19 4.35 -0.16 -0.73
N GLY A 20 4.50 0.08 -2.03
CA GLY A 20 5.46 -0.62 -2.88
C GLY A 20 6.20 0.30 -3.83
N LEU A 21 7.52 0.30 -3.75
CA LEU A 21 8.38 1.04 -4.69
C LEU A 21 8.78 0.14 -5.88
N VAL A 22 8.11 0.31 -7.02
CA VAL A 22 8.47 -0.39 -8.26
C VAL A 22 9.52 0.41 -9.03
N LEU A 23 10.69 -0.18 -9.23
CA LEU A 23 11.82 0.44 -9.93
C LEU A 23 12.02 -0.16 -11.33
N HIS A 24 12.15 0.71 -12.34
CA HIS A 24 12.50 0.29 -13.70
C HIS A 24 13.39 1.34 -14.37
N ASN A 25 14.60 0.93 -14.78
CA ASN A 25 15.61 1.78 -15.42
C ASN A 25 15.88 3.08 -14.64
N GLY A 26 16.11 2.96 -13.33
CA GLY A 26 16.41 4.10 -12.44
C GLY A 26 15.24 5.04 -12.15
N ARG A 27 14.02 4.66 -12.54
CA ARG A 27 12.79 5.42 -12.28
C ARG A 27 11.86 4.63 -11.36
N ALA A 28 11.09 5.34 -10.54
CA ALA A 28 10.06 4.77 -9.68
C ALA A 28 8.67 4.96 -10.29
N LEU A 29 7.80 3.96 -10.17
CA LEU A 29 6.37 4.11 -10.44
C LEU A 29 5.74 4.91 -9.30
N MET A 30 5.00 5.94 -9.66
CA MET A 30 4.21 6.77 -8.74
C MET A 30 2.93 7.20 -9.45
N PHE A 31 1.90 7.53 -8.69
CA PHE A 31 0.71 8.20 -9.22
C PHE A 31 0.41 9.48 -8.44
N LYS A 32 -0.17 10.46 -9.13
CA LYS A 32 -0.62 11.70 -8.51
C LYS A 32 -2.06 11.51 -8.03
N ARG A 33 -2.29 11.68 -6.74
CA ARG A 33 -3.64 11.62 -6.17
C ARG A 33 -4.51 12.73 -6.76
N SER A 34 -5.78 12.42 -6.99
CA SER A 34 -6.77 13.41 -7.42
C SER A 34 -6.81 14.59 -6.46
N GLU A 35 -7.03 15.80 -6.99
CA GLU A 35 -7.19 17.02 -6.17
C GLU A 35 -8.42 16.92 -5.23
N ASN A 36 -9.37 16.02 -5.54
CA ASN A 36 -10.55 15.76 -4.71
C ASN A 36 -10.36 14.58 -3.71
N SER A 37 -9.14 14.05 -3.59
CA SER A 37 -8.87 12.94 -2.68
C SER A 37 -9.08 13.36 -1.23
N ARG A 38 -9.75 12.51 -0.44
CA ARG A 38 -9.96 12.75 1.01
C ARG A 38 -8.64 12.94 1.77
N HIS A 39 -7.60 12.21 1.37
CA HIS A 39 -6.27 12.25 1.98
C HIS A 39 -5.24 12.64 0.93
N PHE A 40 -4.34 13.56 1.30
CA PHE A 40 -3.20 14.03 0.52
C PHE A 40 -3.54 14.40 -0.95
N PRO A 41 -4.47 15.34 -1.19
CA PRO A 41 -4.84 15.74 -2.54
C PRO A 41 -3.65 16.34 -3.30
N GLY A 42 -3.50 15.98 -4.57
CA GLY A 42 -2.45 16.51 -5.45
C GLY A 42 -1.03 16.01 -5.14
N VAL A 43 -0.85 15.10 -4.20
CA VAL A 43 0.46 14.54 -3.83
C VAL A 43 0.79 13.34 -4.72
N TRP A 44 2.07 13.22 -5.11
CA TRP A 44 2.61 12.01 -5.72
C TRP A 44 2.90 10.97 -4.65
N VAL A 45 2.34 9.78 -4.81
CA VAL A 45 2.52 8.65 -3.89
C VAL A 45 2.96 7.41 -4.66
N ASP A 46 3.65 6.53 -3.96
CA ASP A 46 3.88 5.15 -4.40
C ASP A 46 2.56 4.35 -4.44
N PRO A 47 2.52 3.25 -5.23
CA PRO A 47 1.38 2.36 -5.25
C PRO A 47 1.25 1.50 -4.00
N GLY A 48 0.02 1.38 -3.54
CA GLY A 48 -0.31 0.70 -2.30
C GLY A 48 -1.74 0.98 -1.86
N GLY A 49 -2.12 0.30 -0.79
CA GLY A 49 -3.49 0.30 -0.30
C GLY A 49 -3.66 -0.55 0.94
N HIS A 50 -4.93 -0.81 1.28
CA HIS A 50 -5.28 -1.54 2.48
C HIS A 50 -5.05 -3.04 2.28
N ILE A 51 -4.64 -3.71 3.35
CA ILE A 51 -4.64 -5.17 3.42
C ILE A 51 -6.04 -5.61 3.83
N ASP A 52 -6.65 -6.50 3.06
CA ASP A 52 -7.95 -7.08 3.41
C ASP A 52 -7.85 -8.05 4.60
N GLU A 53 -8.98 -8.32 5.26
CA GLU A 53 -8.99 -9.19 6.45
C GLU A 53 -8.48 -10.61 6.11
N GLY A 54 -7.39 -11.01 6.77
CA GLY A 54 -6.73 -12.29 6.53
C GLY A 54 -5.87 -12.37 5.28
N GLU A 55 -5.78 -11.29 4.49
CA GLU A 55 -4.90 -11.19 3.33
C GLU A 55 -3.43 -11.10 3.79
N ASP A 56 -2.53 -11.79 3.10
CA ASP A 56 -1.11 -11.66 3.40
C ASP A 56 -0.52 -10.40 2.74
N PRO A 57 0.42 -9.69 3.38
CA PRO A 57 0.96 -8.43 2.86
C PRO A 57 1.60 -8.54 1.46
N MET A 58 2.15 -9.70 1.10
CA MET A 58 2.79 -9.86 -0.21
C MET A 58 1.76 -10.00 -1.33
N THR A 59 0.67 -10.73 -1.07
CA THR A 59 -0.47 -10.80 -1.99
C THR A 59 -1.15 -9.44 -2.14
N ALA A 60 -1.36 -8.73 -1.02
CA ALA A 60 -1.94 -7.38 -1.03
C ALA A 60 -1.13 -6.43 -1.90
N ILE A 61 0.21 -6.37 -1.74
CA ILE A 61 1.02 -5.42 -2.52
C ILE A 61 1.10 -5.80 -4.00
N ILE A 62 1.09 -7.09 -4.34
CA ILE A 62 1.02 -7.52 -5.73
C ILE A 62 -0.30 -7.03 -6.35
N ARG A 63 -1.43 -7.26 -5.69
CA ARG A 63 -2.76 -6.81 -6.14
C ARG A 63 -2.79 -5.29 -6.34
N GLU A 64 -2.41 -4.51 -5.33
CA GLU A 64 -2.43 -3.05 -5.37
C GLU A 64 -1.53 -2.46 -6.46
N ILE A 65 -0.42 -3.12 -6.82
CA ILE A 65 0.43 -2.68 -7.95
C ILE A 65 -0.26 -2.90 -9.31
N PHE A 66 -1.18 -3.86 -9.42
CA PHE A 66 -1.90 -4.17 -10.66
C PHE A 66 -3.18 -3.34 -10.88
N GLU A 67 -3.75 -2.76 -9.81
CA GLU A 67 -4.93 -1.87 -9.85
C GLU A 67 -4.62 -0.47 -10.43
#